data_AF-A0A4R5CDP1-F1
#
_entry.id   AF-A0A4R5CDP1-F1
#
_cell.length_a   1.000
_cell.length_b   1.000
_cell.length_c   1.000
_cell.angle_alpha   90.00
_cell.angle_beta   90.00
_cell.angle_gamma   90.00
#
_symmetry.space_group_name_H-M   'P 1'
#
loop_
_entity.id
_entity.type
_entity.pdbx_description
1 polymer ?
#
loop_
_entity_poly.entity_id
_entity_poly.type
_entity_poly.pdbx_seq_one_letter_code
_entity_poly.pdbx_strand_id
1 'polypeptide(L)'
;MIGLIRQSKSPAPPEPPARGAAPSGRGRVLAPLALFAIVLVVWDLANTQGWVSDLILPRPGAVAVAAYDLFSTGLVWEHLGTTLYETLAGFALAALLGIGSAVAAGSSPLLRKMIYPYAVTLQVLPMLSIVPILISAFGFGSTSKIVIAGLISFFPIFVNALTGLLTPDPDAEELFRSLRVGKKRTFVHLLLPTAAPMIFAGLRIGLTLALAGAVVAEVVSAQKGLGFLVQRYSSQLNQDDAFAVVVVLTAMGLLLYGAIGCADRTFVFWRHAGRLPSRTRSRGRRVRRRLSGDPAEHDATRTAASARPAASEERTP
;
A
#
# COMPACT_ATOMS: atom_id res chain seq x y z
N MET A 1 -45.87 42.62 -8.00
CA MET A 1 -46.28 41.20 -7.88
C MET A 1 -45.06 40.36 -8.18
N ILE A 2 -44.17 40.08 -7.22
CA ILE A 2 -44.29 39.09 -6.13
C ILE A 2 -44.60 37.69 -6.68
N GLY A 3 -43.62 36.80 -6.53
CA GLY A 3 -43.87 35.38 -6.27
C GLY A 3 -43.38 34.43 -7.36
N LEU A 4 -42.22 33.81 -7.14
CA LEU A 4 -42.04 32.34 -7.14
C LEU A 4 -40.55 31.98 -6.98
N ILE A 5 -40.01 32.21 -5.77
CA ILE A 5 -38.80 31.50 -5.33
C ILE A 5 -39.27 30.16 -4.79
N ARG A 6 -39.16 29.14 -5.65
CA ARG A 6 -39.40 27.74 -5.31
C ARG A 6 -38.36 27.32 -4.27
N GLN A 7 -38.79 27.08 -3.03
CA GLN A 7 -37.95 26.48 -2.00
C GLN A 7 -37.50 25.09 -2.47
N SER A 8 -36.22 24.94 -2.84
CA SER A 8 -35.63 23.62 -3.00
C SER A 8 -35.31 23.07 -1.61
N LYS A 9 -36.10 22.08 -1.21
CA LYS A 9 -35.87 21.27 -0.02
C LYS A 9 -34.48 20.64 -0.15
N SER A 10 -33.51 21.10 0.65
CA SER A 10 -32.18 20.48 0.68
C SER A 10 -32.32 18.99 1.02
N PRO A 11 -31.66 18.08 0.27
CA PRO A 11 -31.72 16.66 0.57
C PRO A 11 -31.11 16.40 1.94
N ALA A 12 -31.80 15.60 2.76
CA ALA A 12 -31.31 15.18 4.06
C ALA A 12 -29.94 14.48 3.90
N PRO A 13 -28.99 14.68 4.83
CA PRO A 13 -27.70 14.02 4.75
C PRO A 13 -27.87 12.49 4.75
N PRO A 14 -27.11 11.74 3.95
CA PRO A 14 -27.21 10.29 3.89
C PRO A 14 -26.97 9.71 5.29
N GLU A 15 -27.88 8.83 5.73
CA GLU A 15 -27.70 8.08 6.97
C GLU A 15 -26.37 7.33 6.91
N PRO A 16 -25.54 7.39 7.97
CA PRO A 16 -24.29 6.65 7.98
C PRO A 16 -24.59 5.15 7.83
N PRO A 17 -23.82 4.41 7.01
CA PRO A 17 -24.05 2.99 6.80
C PRO A 17 -24.10 2.27 8.14
N ALA A 18 -25.15 1.47 8.35
CA ALA A 18 -25.30 0.61 9.50
C ALA A 18 -23.99 -0.15 9.71
N ARG A 19 -23.28 0.13 10.80
CA ARG A 19 -22.01 -0.51 11.13
C ARG A 19 -22.30 -1.98 11.41
N GLY A 20 -22.15 -2.82 10.39
CA GLY A 20 -22.08 -4.26 10.55
C GLY A 20 -21.04 -4.58 11.63
N ALA A 21 -21.42 -5.45 12.58
CA ALA A 21 -20.56 -5.85 13.68
C ALA A 21 -19.22 -6.32 13.12
N ALA A 22 -18.14 -5.59 13.44
CA ALA A 22 -16.82 -5.97 13.00
C ALA A 22 -16.51 -7.38 13.53
N PRO A 23 -16.17 -8.36 12.67
CA PRO A 23 -15.92 -9.71 13.12
C PRO A 23 -14.80 -9.69 14.17
N SER A 24 -15.02 -10.49 15.22
CA SER A 24 -14.10 -10.72 16.33
C SER A 24 -12.71 -11.09 15.80
N GLY A 25 -11.65 -10.77 16.56
CA GLY A 25 -10.25 -10.89 16.11
C GLY A 25 -9.84 -12.25 15.52
N ARG A 26 -10.53 -13.34 15.92
CA ARG A 26 -10.35 -14.69 15.35
C ARG A 26 -10.93 -14.84 13.93
N GLY A 27 -12.10 -14.27 13.65
CA GLY A 27 -12.73 -14.31 12.33
C GLY A 27 -11.93 -13.60 11.24
N ARG A 28 -11.09 -12.62 11.60
CA ARG A 28 -10.23 -11.89 10.66
C ARG A 28 -9.04 -12.70 10.14
N VAL A 29 -8.60 -13.73 10.86
CA VAL A 29 -7.49 -14.60 10.46
C VAL A 29 -8.02 -15.92 9.88
N LEU A 30 -9.10 -16.45 10.48
CA LEU A 30 -9.71 -17.70 10.01
C LEU A 30 -10.34 -17.57 8.62
N ALA A 31 -10.97 -16.43 8.29
CA ALA A 31 -11.60 -16.27 6.98
C ALA A 31 -10.60 -16.26 5.79
N PRO A 32 -9.48 -15.51 5.82
CA PRO A 32 -8.44 -15.61 4.79
C PRO A 32 -7.80 -17.00 4.70
N LEU A 33 -7.57 -17.65 5.85
CA LEU A 33 -6.98 -18.98 5.89
C LEU A 33 -7.91 -20.05 5.32
N ALA A 34 -9.21 -19.96 5.63
CA ALA A 34 -10.23 -20.83 5.07
C ALA A 34 -10.34 -20.64 3.55
N LEU A 35 -10.32 -19.39 3.06
CA LEU A 35 -10.30 -19.13 1.63
C LEU A 35 -9.06 -19.74 0.96
N PHE A 36 -7.88 -19.59 1.55
CA PHE A 36 -6.65 -20.20 1.04
C PHE A 36 -6.74 -21.74 1.01
N ALA A 37 -7.26 -22.35 2.08
CA ALA A 37 -7.48 -23.79 2.13
C ALA A 37 -8.46 -24.27 1.06
N ILE A 38 -9.57 -23.54 0.84
CA ILE A 38 -10.53 -23.85 -0.23
C ILE A 38 -9.84 -23.82 -1.60
N VAL A 39 -9.00 -22.82 -1.86
CA VAL A 39 -8.25 -22.73 -3.13
C VAL A 39 -7.33 -23.94 -3.31
N LEU A 40 -6.61 -24.37 -2.27
CA LEU A 40 -5.75 -25.56 -2.35
C LEU A 40 -6.54 -26.85 -2.59
N VAL A 41 -7.70 -27.00 -1.93
CA VAL A 41 -8.57 -28.17 -2.11
C VAL A 41 -9.14 -28.21 -3.53
N VAL A 42 -9.60 -27.06 -4.05
CA VAL A 42 -10.10 -26.96 -5.43
C VAL A 42 -8.99 -27.28 -6.43
N TRP A 43 -7.76 -26.81 -6.18
CA TRP A 43 -6.60 -27.13 -7.03
C TRP A 43 -6.26 -28.63 -7.01
N ASP A 44 -6.13 -29.26 -5.83
CA ASP A 44 -5.86 -30.71 -5.78
C ASP A 44 -7.02 -31.54 -6.37
N LEU A 45 -8.27 -31.10 -6.19
CA LEU A 45 -9.42 -31.75 -6.80
C LEU A 45 -9.41 -31.65 -8.33
N ALA A 46 -9.07 -30.48 -8.89
CA ALA A 46 -8.96 -30.30 -10.34
C ALA A 46 -7.93 -31.23 -10.97
N ASN A 47 -6.81 -31.48 -10.29
CA ASN A 47 -5.80 -32.45 -10.75
C ASN A 47 -6.26 -33.91 -10.58
N THR A 48 -6.78 -34.28 -9.41
CA THR A 48 -7.22 -35.66 -9.15
C THR A 48 -8.40 -36.11 -10.01
N GLN A 49 -9.28 -35.18 -10.41
CA GLN A 49 -10.39 -35.44 -11.33
C GLN A 49 -9.98 -35.38 -12.80
N GLY A 50 -8.70 -35.09 -13.11
CA GLY A 50 -8.18 -35.02 -14.47
C GLY A 50 -8.69 -33.83 -15.29
N TRP A 51 -9.19 -32.77 -14.64
CA TRP A 51 -9.59 -31.54 -15.33
C TRP A 51 -8.39 -30.77 -15.88
N VAL A 52 -7.22 -30.97 -15.27
CA VAL A 52 -5.95 -30.40 -15.67
C VAL A 52 -4.89 -31.51 -15.67
N SER A 53 -3.95 -31.45 -16.62
CA SER A 53 -2.81 -32.36 -16.67
C SER A 53 -1.73 -31.91 -15.69
N ASP A 54 -1.08 -32.86 -15.01
CA ASP A 54 0.08 -32.62 -14.12
C ASP A 54 1.22 -31.88 -14.86
N LEU A 55 1.29 -32.00 -16.19
CA LEU A 55 2.26 -31.30 -17.04
C LEU A 55 2.00 -29.79 -17.17
N ILE A 56 0.80 -29.33 -16.83
CA ILE A 56 0.39 -27.92 -16.89
C ILE A 56 0.32 -27.34 -15.49
N LEU A 57 -0.30 -28.07 -14.56
CA LEU A 57 -0.53 -27.60 -13.21
C LEU A 57 -0.26 -28.75 -12.22
N PRO A 58 0.93 -28.80 -11.61
CA PRO A 58 1.30 -29.90 -10.72
C PRO A 58 0.43 -29.92 -9.47
N ARG A 59 0.38 -31.08 -8.81
CA ARG A 59 -0.37 -31.23 -7.56
C ARG A 59 0.29 -30.42 -6.43
N PRO A 60 -0.48 -29.76 -5.55
CA PRO A 60 0.09 -28.98 -4.44
C PRO A 60 1.04 -29.78 -3.56
N GLY A 61 0.75 -31.07 -3.35
CA GLY A 61 1.61 -31.99 -2.60
C GLY A 61 2.95 -32.25 -3.28
N ALA A 62 2.95 -32.41 -4.62
CA ALA A 62 4.18 -32.60 -5.39
C ALA A 62 5.06 -31.35 -5.37
N VAL A 63 4.45 -30.16 -5.50
CA VAL A 63 5.15 -28.87 -5.35
C VAL A 63 5.79 -28.73 -3.97
N ALA A 64 5.13 -29.18 -2.90
CA ALA A 64 5.68 -29.12 -1.55
C ALA A 64 6.88 -30.05 -1.36
N VAL A 65 6.84 -31.26 -1.93
CA VAL A 65 7.96 -32.21 -1.92
C VAL A 65 9.13 -31.67 -2.74
N ALA A 66 8.88 -31.19 -3.96
CA ALA A 66 9.89 -30.57 -4.81
C ALA A 66 10.55 -29.35 -4.13
N ALA A 67 9.76 -28.51 -3.44
CA ALA A 67 10.30 -27.40 -2.66
C ALA A 67 11.23 -27.88 -1.55
N TYR A 68 10.87 -28.94 -0.83
CA TYR A 68 11.74 -29.53 0.19
C TYR A 68 13.04 -30.09 -0.40
N ASP A 69 12.96 -30.80 -1.52
CA ASP A 69 14.12 -31.42 -2.19
C ASP A 69 15.10 -30.38 -2.74
N LEU A 70 14.57 -29.27 -3.27
CA LEU A 70 15.33 -28.12 -3.72
C LEU A 70 16.20 -27.49 -2.60
N PHE A 71 15.69 -27.45 -1.37
CA PHE A 71 16.46 -26.97 -0.21
C PHE A 71 17.39 -28.03 0.37
N SER A 72 16.99 -29.30 0.39
CA SER A 72 17.79 -30.40 0.95
C SER A 72 19.04 -30.70 0.13
N THR A 73 18.95 -30.59 -1.19
CA THR A 73 20.09 -30.73 -2.12
C THR A 73 21.04 -29.54 -2.08
N GLY A 74 20.63 -28.41 -1.50
CA GLY A 74 21.41 -27.18 -1.41
C GLY A 74 21.52 -26.38 -2.70
N LEU A 75 20.97 -26.88 -3.83
CA LEU A 75 21.05 -26.24 -5.14
C LEU A 75 20.45 -24.83 -5.14
N VAL A 76 19.35 -24.63 -4.40
CA VAL A 76 18.62 -23.34 -4.41
C VAL A 76 19.40 -22.18 -3.81
N TRP A 77 20.32 -22.41 -2.88
CA TRP A 77 20.96 -21.32 -2.12
C TRP A 77 21.77 -20.37 -3.00
N GLU A 78 22.49 -20.90 -3.98
CA GLU A 78 23.28 -20.07 -4.91
C GLU A 78 22.38 -19.21 -5.81
N HIS A 79 21.32 -19.81 -6.34
CA HIS A 79 20.35 -19.13 -7.19
C HIS A 79 19.56 -18.08 -6.41
N LEU A 80 19.12 -18.41 -5.20
CA LEU A 80 18.45 -17.48 -4.29
C LEU A 80 19.34 -16.28 -3.96
N GLY A 81 20.62 -16.53 -3.62
CA GLY A 81 21.59 -15.48 -3.33
C GLY A 81 21.80 -14.53 -4.51
N THR A 82 21.88 -15.08 -5.73
CA THR A 82 22.03 -14.28 -6.96
C THR A 82 20.82 -13.38 -7.20
N THR A 83 19.61 -13.93 -7.17
CA THR A 83 18.38 -13.13 -7.37
C THR A 83 18.20 -12.08 -6.28
N LEU A 84 18.51 -12.42 -5.02
CA LEU A 84 18.45 -11.50 -3.90
C LEU A 84 19.44 -10.34 -4.08
N TYR A 85 20.68 -10.63 -4.47
CA TYR A 85 21.70 -9.62 -4.75
C TYR A 85 21.27 -8.69 -5.88
N GLU A 86 20.85 -9.24 -7.02
CA GLU A 86 20.44 -8.46 -8.19
C GLU A 86 19.23 -7.57 -7.88
N THR A 87 18.26 -8.12 -7.12
CA THR A 87 17.09 -7.39 -6.64
C THR A 87 17.49 -6.23 -5.72
N LEU A 88 18.31 -6.49 -4.70
CA LEU A 88 18.67 -5.49 -3.69
C LEU A 88 19.59 -4.40 -4.27
N ALA A 89 20.54 -4.77 -5.14
CA ALA A 89 21.41 -3.81 -5.80
C ALA A 89 20.62 -2.93 -6.78
N GLY A 90 19.71 -3.52 -7.57
CA GLY A 90 18.83 -2.77 -8.47
C GLY A 90 17.89 -1.84 -7.69
N PHE A 91 17.29 -2.34 -6.61
CA PHE A 91 16.46 -1.54 -5.71
C PHE A 91 17.24 -0.40 -5.05
N ALA A 92 18.47 -0.63 -4.59
CA ALA A 92 19.30 0.41 -3.99
C ALA A 92 19.62 1.52 -5.00
N LEU A 93 19.97 1.14 -6.24
CA LEU A 93 20.19 2.10 -7.33
C LEU A 93 18.93 2.93 -7.59
N ALA A 94 17.77 2.28 -7.68
CA ALA A 94 16.49 2.94 -7.90
C ALA A 94 16.07 3.83 -6.72
N ALA A 95 16.32 3.42 -5.49
CA ALA A 95 16.04 4.20 -4.29
C ALA A 95 16.87 5.48 -4.27
N LEU A 96 18.18 5.37 -4.53
CA LEU A 96 19.10 6.50 -4.58
C LEU A 96 18.71 7.48 -5.69
N LEU A 97 18.52 6.99 -6.92
CA LEU A 97 18.16 7.83 -8.05
C LEU A 97 16.75 8.38 -7.92
N GLY A 98 15.77 7.55 -7.57
CA GLY A 98 14.37 7.94 -7.46
C GLY A 98 14.12 8.97 -6.38
N ILE A 99 14.64 8.75 -5.16
CA ILE A 99 14.53 9.72 -4.07
C ILE A 99 15.35 10.96 -4.39
N GLY A 100 16.58 10.83 -4.91
CA GLY A 100 17.43 11.95 -5.28
C GLY A 100 16.77 12.86 -6.32
N SER A 101 16.23 12.29 -7.39
CA SER A 101 15.49 13.02 -8.43
C SER A 101 14.20 13.63 -7.87
N ALA A 102 13.49 12.96 -6.97
CA ALA A 102 12.28 13.48 -6.34
C ALA A 102 12.58 14.69 -5.44
N VAL A 103 13.65 14.62 -4.64
CA VAL A 103 14.11 15.74 -3.81
C VAL A 103 14.55 16.93 -4.68
N ALA A 104 15.28 16.68 -5.77
CA ALA A 104 15.68 17.70 -6.72
C ALA A 104 14.47 18.39 -7.37
N ALA A 105 13.49 17.60 -7.82
CA ALA A 105 12.24 18.09 -8.38
C ALA A 105 11.36 18.81 -7.33
N GLY A 106 11.32 18.35 -6.08
CA GLY A 106 10.58 18.98 -4.99
C GLY A 106 11.18 20.33 -4.55
N SER A 107 12.48 20.51 -4.74
CA SER A 107 13.20 21.72 -4.30
C SER A 107 13.06 22.90 -5.26
N SER A 108 12.77 22.66 -6.54
CA SER A 108 12.70 23.72 -7.56
C SER A 108 11.63 23.44 -8.62
N PRO A 109 10.74 24.42 -8.92
CA PRO A 109 9.76 24.30 -10.00
C PRO A 109 10.40 24.04 -11.37
N LEU A 110 11.61 24.57 -11.61
CA LEU A 110 12.34 24.37 -12.86
C LEU A 110 12.79 22.91 -13.00
N LEU A 111 13.44 22.36 -11.96
CA LEU A 111 13.87 20.96 -11.97
C LEU A 111 12.67 20.02 -12.07
N ARG A 112 11.55 20.35 -11.42
CA ARG A 112 10.30 19.60 -11.58
C ARG A 112 9.84 19.58 -13.03
N LYS A 113 9.81 20.73 -13.69
CA LYS A 113 9.40 20.84 -15.11
C LYS A 113 10.33 20.08 -16.04
N MET A 114 11.62 19.98 -15.71
CA MET A 114 12.61 19.23 -16.49
C MET A 114 12.53 17.72 -16.25
N ILE A 115 12.43 17.27 -14.99
CA ILE A 115 12.51 15.85 -14.63
C ILE A 115 11.19 15.11 -14.90
N TYR A 116 10.06 15.76 -14.62
CA TYR A 116 8.74 15.10 -14.65
C TYR A 116 8.38 14.48 -16.02
N PRO A 117 8.62 15.14 -17.18
CA PRO A 117 8.34 14.54 -18.48
C PRO A 117 9.13 13.24 -18.72
N TYR A 118 10.43 13.22 -18.42
CA TYR A 118 11.26 12.03 -18.61
C TYR A 118 10.82 10.87 -17.71
N ALA A 119 10.44 11.16 -16.46
CA ALA A 119 9.93 10.14 -15.55
C ALA A 119 8.65 9.48 -16.10
N VAL A 120 7.72 10.28 -16.64
CA VAL A 120 6.49 9.76 -17.26
C VAL A 120 6.81 8.95 -18.52
N THR A 121 7.71 9.43 -19.38
CA THR A 121 8.12 8.70 -20.59
C THR A 121 8.71 7.33 -20.23
N LEU A 122 9.56 7.25 -19.21
CA LEU A 122 10.13 5.99 -18.74
C LEU A 122 9.06 4.98 -18.30
N GLN A 123 7.92 5.42 -17.78
CA GLN A 123 6.83 4.53 -17.40
C GLN A 123 6.11 3.91 -18.61
N VAL A 124 6.00 4.66 -19.71
CA VAL A 124 5.26 4.24 -20.91
C VAL A 124 6.10 3.27 -21.76
N LEU A 125 7.43 3.27 -21.59
CA LEU A 125 8.30 2.35 -22.30
C LEU A 125 7.94 0.89 -21.99
N PRO A 126 7.70 0.04 -23.01
CA PRO A 126 7.46 -1.38 -22.80
C PRO A 126 8.76 -2.04 -22.32
N MET A 127 8.94 -2.12 -21.01
CA MET A 127 10.21 -2.57 -20.40
C MET A 127 10.65 -3.93 -20.93
N LEU A 128 9.71 -4.86 -21.15
CA LEU A 128 9.99 -6.19 -21.72
C LEU A 128 10.67 -6.12 -23.09
N SER A 129 10.32 -5.13 -23.92
CA SER A 129 10.93 -4.95 -25.25
C SER A 129 12.34 -4.36 -25.17
N ILE A 130 12.66 -3.65 -24.10
CA ILE A 130 13.97 -3.01 -23.89
C ILE A 130 14.97 -3.99 -23.24
N VAL A 131 14.50 -5.02 -22.53
CA VAL A 131 15.35 -6.00 -21.84
C VAL A 131 16.48 -6.55 -22.74
N PRO A 132 16.23 -7.05 -23.98
CA PRO A 132 17.30 -7.53 -24.85
C PRO A 132 18.34 -6.46 -25.21
N ILE A 133 17.91 -5.21 -25.38
CA ILE A 133 18.80 -4.08 -25.69
C ILE A 133 19.70 -3.78 -24.49
N LEU A 134 19.14 -3.78 -23.28
CA LEU A 134 19.91 -3.59 -22.05
C LEU A 134 20.89 -4.73 -21.81
N ILE A 135 20.51 -5.98 -22.10
CA ILE A 135 21.43 -7.11 -22.04
C ILE A 135 22.54 -6.95 -23.08
N SER A 136 22.23 -6.52 -24.30
CA SER A 136 23.25 -6.25 -25.32
C SER A 136 24.20 -5.12 -24.91
N ALA A 137 23.72 -4.11 -24.19
CA ALA A 137 24.52 -2.96 -23.77
C ALA A 137 25.40 -3.25 -22.54
N PHE A 138 24.86 -3.94 -21.54
CA PHE A 138 25.51 -4.18 -20.25
C PHE A 138 26.09 -5.61 -20.10
N GLY A 139 25.83 -6.48 -21.08
CA GLY A 139 26.29 -7.87 -21.10
C GLY A 139 25.41 -8.85 -20.31
N PHE A 140 25.83 -10.11 -20.28
CA PHE A 140 25.09 -11.23 -19.69
C PHE A 140 25.29 -11.39 -18.17
N GLY A 141 26.19 -10.63 -17.55
CA GLY A 141 26.42 -10.67 -16.10
C GLY A 141 25.29 -10.03 -15.28
N SER A 142 25.48 -9.93 -13.97
CA SER A 142 24.49 -9.35 -13.03
C SER A 142 24.22 -7.86 -13.27
N THR A 143 25.14 -7.14 -13.90
CA THR A 143 24.98 -5.70 -14.19
C THR A 143 23.72 -5.41 -15.00
N SER A 144 23.42 -6.18 -16.04
CA SER A 144 22.20 -5.96 -16.84
C SER A 144 20.93 -6.19 -16.01
N LYS A 145 20.92 -7.20 -15.14
CA LYS A 145 19.79 -7.54 -14.28
C LYS A 145 19.54 -6.45 -13.24
N ILE A 146 20.62 -5.94 -12.64
CA ILE A 146 20.59 -4.81 -11.69
C ILE A 146 20.03 -3.55 -12.36
N VAL A 147 20.49 -3.23 -13.58
CA VAL A 147 19.99 -2.06 -14.33
C VAL A 147 18.51 -2.21 -14.67
N ILE A 148 18.08 -3.39 -15.13
CA ILE A 148 16.66 -3.66 -15.44
C ILE A 148 15.80 -3.55 -14.19
N ALA A 149 16.18 -4.22 -13.10
CA ALA A 149 15.49 -4.15 -11.81
C ALA A 149 15.42 -2.70 -11.29
N GLY A 150 16.51 -1.96 -11.42
CA GLY A 150 16.57 -0.55 -11.03
C GLY A 150 15.68 0.35 -11.87
N LEU A 151 15.67 0.17 -13.19
CA LEU A 151 14.87 0.99 -14.09
C LEU A 151 13.37 0.80 -13.87
N ILE A 152 12.93 -0.45 -13.67
CA ILE A 152 11.51 -0.78 -13.40
C ILE A 152 11.08 -0.23 -12.03
N SER A 153 11.94 -0.32 -11.02
CA SER A 153 11.62 0.13 -9.65
C SER A 153 11.80 1.64 -9.43
N PHE A 154 12.58 2.33 -10.27
CA PHE A 154 12.82 3.77 -10.18
C PHE A 154 11.53 4.59 -10.18
N PHE A 155 10.62 4.28 -11.12
CA PHE A 155 9.44 5.11 -11.35
C PHE A 155 8.49 5.23 -10.14
N PRO A 156 7.98 4.13 -9.55
CA PRO A 156 7.10 4.25 -8.39
C PRO A 156 7.81 4.90 -7.19
N ILE A 157 9.12 4.69 -7.02
CA ILE A 157 9.89 5.35 -5.96
C ILE A 157 9.91 6.86 -6.19
N PHE A 158 10.29 7.30 -7.39
CA PHE A 158 10.34 8.71 -7.76
C PHE A 158 8.99 9.39 -7.60
N VAL A 159 7.92 8.82 -8.17
CA VAL A 159 6.59 9.45 -8.15
C VAL A 159 6.04 9.52 -6.74
N ASN A 160 6.08 8.44 -5.97
CA ASN A 160 5.56 8.48 -4.59
C ASN A 160 6.37 9.43 -3.70
N ALA A 161 7.70 9.46 -3.86
CA ALA A 161 8.53 10.41 -3.13
C ALA A 161 8.21 11.86 -3.51
N LEU A 162 8.08 12.15 -4.80
CA LEU A 162 7.76 13.48 -5.29
C LEU A 162 6.35 13.92 -4.85
N THR A 163 5.35 13.05 -4.96
CA THR A 163 3.99 13.34 -4.49
C THR A 163 3.98 13.61 -2.99
N GLY A 164 4.69 12.81 -2.19
CA GLY A 164 4.82 13.06 -0.75
C GLY A 164 5.46 14.42 -0.44
N LEU A 165 6.47 14.83 -1.21
CA LEU A 165 7.12 16.14 -1.07
C LEU A 165 6.28 17.31 -1.60
N LEU A 166 5.26 17.07 -2.43
CA LEU A 166 4.45 18.14 -3.03
C LEU A 166 3.06 18.26 -2.42
N THR A 167 2.70 17.41 -1.45
CA THR A 167 1.40 17.45 -0.78
C THR A 167 1.55 17.50 0.74
N PRO A 168 2.16 18.55 1.33
CA PRO A 168 2.17 18.73 2.78
C PRO A 168 0.79 19.12 3.31
N ASP A 169 0.61 18.99 4.63
CA ASP A 169 -0.58 19.48 5.32
C ASP A 169 -0.65 21.02 5.24
N PRO A 170 -1.72 21.61 4.66
CA PRO A 170 -1.87 23.07 4.53
C PRO A 170 -1.73 23.80 5.87
N ASP A 171 -2.26 23.22 6.95
CA ASP A 171 -2.23 23.84 8.29
C ASP A 171 -0.79 23.95 8.81
N ALA A 172 0.03 22.93 8.53
CA ALA A 172 1.43 22.91 8.92
C ALA A 172 2.30 23.84 8.06
N GLU A 173 1.96 24.02 6.77
CA GLU A 173 2.58 25.05 5.93
C GLU A 173 2.28 26.47 6.41
N GLU A 174 1.02 26.76 6.75
CA GLU A 174 0.61 28.06 7.27
C GLU A 174 1.32 28.40 8.60
N LEU A 175 1.46 27.41 9.49
CA LEU A 175 2.22 27.57 10.73
C LEU A 175 3.70 27.90 10.49
N PHE A 176 4.37 27.18 9.58
CA PHE A 176 5.77 27.47 9.24
C PHE A 176 5.93 28.85 8.59
N ARG A 177 4.93 29.27 7.80
CA ARG A 177 4.90 30.59 7.18
C ARG A 177 4.73 31.72 8.19
N SER A 178 3.85 31.55 9.20
CA SER A 178 3.64 32.54 10.26
C SER A 178 4.90 32.69 11.14
N LEU A 179 5.62 31.59 11.38
CA LEU A 179 6.91 31.56 12.08
C LEU A 179 8.10 32.05 11.23
N ARG A 180 7.87 32.46 9.96
CA ARG A 180 8.91 32.91 9.00
C ARG A 180 10.07 31.93 8.88
N VAL A 181 9.78 30.63 8.94
CA VAL A 181 10.80 29.58 8.83
C VAL A 181 11.39 29.58 7.41
N GLY A 182 12.73 29.57 7.31
CA GLY A 182 13.42 29.57 6.02
C GLY A 182 13.25 28.25 5.24
N LYS A 183 13.33 28.32 3.90
CA LYS A 183 13.07 27.20 2.97
C LYS A 183 13.78 25.88 3.32
N LYS A 184 15.06 25.93 3.70
CA LYS A 184 15.83 24.74 4.10
C LYS A 184 15.25 24.07 5.36
N ARG A 185 14.86 24.88 6.35
CA ARG A 185 14.26 24.38 7.58
C ARG A 185 12.87 23.82 7.33
N THR A 186 12.06 24.49 6.50
CA THR A 186 10.76 23.96 6.05
C THR A 186 10.93 22.62 5.35
N PHE A 187 11.91 22.51 4.43
CA PHE A 187 12.16 21.25 3.73
C PHE A 187 12.49 20.09 4.68
N VAL A 188 13.44 20.30 5.60
CA VAL A 188 13.92 19.23 6.50
C VAL A 188 12.91 18.90 7.62
N HIS A 189 12.20 19.90 8.17
CA HIS A 189 11.35 19.71 9.35
C HIS A 189 9.86 19.58 9.03
N LEU A 190 9.41 19.98 7.85
CA LEU A 190 8.00 19.87 7.43
C LEU A 190 7.84 18.90 6.26
N LEU A 191 8.52 19.15 5.14
CA LEU A 191 8.29 18.37 3.92
C LEU A 191 8.82 16.94 4.03
N LEU A 192 10.07 16.75 4.45
CA LEU A 192 10.68 15.41 4.53
C LEU A 192 9.93 14.46 5.50
N PRO A 193 9.56 14.88 6.73
CA PRO A 193 8.85 14.01 7.68
C PRO A 193 7.41 13.70 7.23
N THR A 194 6.76 14.66 6.57
CA THR A 194 5.39 14.49 6.05
C THR A 194 5.38 13.60 4.79
N ALA A 195 6.43 13.66 3.98
CA ALA A 195 6.61 12.85 2.78
C ALA A 195 7.04 11.41 3.09
N ALA A 196 7.69 11.17 4.24
CA ALA A 196 8.23 9.86 4.61
C ALA A 196 7.26 8.67 4.41
N PRO A 197 5.98 8.72 4.83
CA PRO A 197 5.04 7.62 4.61
C PRO A 197 4.82 7.30 3.11
N MET A 198 4.78 8.33 2.26
CA MET A 198 4.66 8.13 0.82
C MET A 198 5.96 7.63 0.21
N ILE A 199 7.12 8.12 0.67
CA ILE A 199 8.43 7.58 0.25
C ILE A 199 8.51 6.07 0.56
N PHE A 200 8.12 5.64 1.77
CA PHE A 200 8.09 4.22 2.13
C PHE A 200 7.07 3.41 1.32
N ALA A 201 5.92 3.99 0.96
CA ALA A 201 4.99 3.35 0.04
C ALA A 201 5.63 3.12 -1.34
N GLY A 202 6.34 4.14 -1.86
CA GLY A 202 7.11 4.05 -3.09
C GLY A 202 8.21 3.00 -3.03
N LEU A 203 9.00 2.97 -1.95
CA LEU A 203 10.04 1.96 -1.72
C LEU A 203 9.45 0.54 -1.66
N ARG A 204 8.29 0.36 -1.02
CA ARG A 204 7.63 -0.95 -0.93
C ARG A 204 7.21 -1.48 -2.30
N ILE A 205 6.58 -0.61 -3.10
CA ILE A 205 6.21 -0.95 -4.49
C ILE A 205 7.47 -1.19 -5.33
N GLY A 206 8.46 -0.31 -5.18
CA GLY A 206 9.74 -0.38 -5.88
C GLY A 206 10.47 -1.70 -5.64
N LEU A 207 10.58 -2.18 -4.40
CA LEU A 207 11.26 -3.43 -4.09
C LEU A 207 10.56 -4.65 -4.71
N THR A 208 9.22 -4.67 -4.70
CA THR A 208 8.47 -5.75 -5.35
C THR A 208 8.66 -5.76 -6.87
N LEU A 209 8.74 -4.57 -7.49
CA LEU A 209 9.02 -4.45 -8.92
C LEU A 209 10.49 -4.73 -9.26
N ALA A 210 11.43 -4.41 -8.37
CA ALA A 210 12.83 -4.76 -8.54
C ALA A 210 13.02 -6.28 -8.59
N LEU A 211 12.32 -7.02 -7.71
CA LEU A 211 12.31 -8.48 -7.74
C LEU A 211 11.74 -9.00 -9.07
N ALA A 212 10.57 -8.49 -9.47
CA ALA A 212 9.96 -8.88 -10.74
C ALA A 212 10.90 -8.58 -11.93
N GLY A 213 11.55 -7.42 -11.93
CA GLY A 213 12.52 -7.01 -12.95
C GLY A 213 13.76 -7.90 -13.01
N ALA A 214 14.32 -8.27 -11.86
CA ALA A 214 15.44 -9.20 -11.77
C ALA A 214 15.04 -10.58 -12.34
N VAL A 215 13.91 -11.13 -11.92
CA VAL A 215 13.39 -12.42 -12.41
C VAL A 215 13.17 -12.41 -13.92
N VAL A 216 12.56 -11.35 -14.46
CA VAL A 216 12.37 -11.19 -15.92
C VAL A 216 13.71 -11.18 -16.65
N ALA A 217 14.69 -10.42 -16.14
CA ALA A 217 16.02 -10.35 -16.75
C ALA A 217 16.79 -11.68 -16.65
N GLU A 218 16.58 -12.44 -15.57
CA GLU A 218 17.14 -13.77 -15.37
C GLU A 218 16.59 -14.79 -16.37
N VAL A 219 15.27 -14.81 -16.58
CA VAL A 219 14.60 -15.72 -17.53
C VAL A 219 15.12 -15.54 -18.96
N VAL A 220 15.46 -14.31 -19.34
CA VAL A 220 15.89 -14.01 -20.72
C VAL A 220 17.36 -14.37 -20.96
N SER A 221 18.24 -14.21 -19.97
CA SER A 221 19.70 -14.20 -20.25
C SER A 221 20.63 -14.64 -19.13
N ALA A 222 20.12 -15.05 -17.97
CA ALA A 222 20.98 -15.49 -16.88
C ALA A 222 21.35 -16.97 -17.00
N GLN A 223 22.45 -17.32 -16.34
CA GLN A 223 22.89 -18.70 -16.12
C GLN A 223 22.75 -19.12 -14.64
N LYS A 224 22.33 -18.18 -13.79
CA LYS A 224 22.14 -18.30 -12.34
C LYS A 224 20.93 -17.46 -11.94
N GLY A 225 20.40 -17.67 -10.74
CA GLY A 225 19.17 -17.04 -10.28
C GLY A 225 17.94 -17.96 -10.30
N LEU A 226 16.92 -17.59 -9.53
CA LEU A 226 15.67 -18.33 -9.39
C LEU A 226 14.83 -18.24 -10.66
N GLY A 227 14.79 -17.10 -11.35
CA GLY A 227 14.13 -16.95 -12.65
C GLY A 227 14.73 -17.87 -13.72
N PHE A 228 16.05 -18.04 -13.70
CA PHE A 228 16.73 -19.04 -14.54
C PHE A 228 16.28 -20.47 -14.21
N LEU A 229 16.15 -20.83 -12.92
CA LEU A 229 15.66 -22.16 -12.52
C LEU A 229 14.23 -22.41 -12.98
N VAL A 230 13.33 -21.43 -12.85
CA VAL A 230 11.95 -21.54 -13.37
C VAL A 230 11.97 -21.85 -14.87
N GLN A 231 12.73 -21.07 -15.64
CA GLN A 231 12.85 -21.26 -17.09
C GLN A 231 13.44 -22.63 -17.44
N ARG A 232 14.47 -23.06 -16.71
CA ARG A 232 15.15 -24.35 -16.91
C ARG A 232 14.23 -25.54 -16.63
N TYR A 233 13.50 -25.54 -15.52
CA TYR A 233 12.58 -26.63 -15.18
C TYR A 233 11.36 -26.64 -16.10
N SER A 234 10.80 -25.47 -16.43
CA SER A 234 9.72 -25.35 -17.41
C SER A 234 10.12 -25.87 -18.79
N SER A 235 11.37 -25.64 -19.23
CA SER A 235 11.87 -26.16 -20.51
C SER A 235 12.08 -27.67 -20.51
N GLN A 236 12.24 -28.29 -19.35
CA GLN A 236 12.36 -29.74 -19.17
C GLN A 236 11.00 -30.40 -18.88
N LEU A 237 9.90 -29.64 -18.90
CA LEU A 237 8.55 -30.09 -18.52
C LEU A 237 8.45 -30.63 -17.08
N ASN A 238 9.41 -30.30 -16.22
CA ASN A 238 9.37 -30.64 -14.81
C ASN A 238 8.63 -29.51 -14.06
N GLN A 239 7.30 -29.58 -14.05
CA GLN A 239 6.48 -28.53 -13.45
C GLN A 239 6.51 -28.53 -11.93
N ASP A 240 6.71 -29.68 -11.29
CA ASP A 240 6.82 -29.77 -9.83
C ASP A 240 7.92 -28.84 -9.31
N ASP A 241 9.12 -28.95 -9.89
CA ASP A 241 10.27 -28.10 -9.54
C ASP A 241 10.07 -26.64 -9.99
N ALA A 242 9.48 -26.41 -11.18
CA ALA A 242 9.23 -25.05 -11.66
C ALA A 242 8.30 -24.27 -10.72
N PHE A 243 7.19 -24.89 -10.29
CA PHE A 243 6.26 -24.30 -9.33
C PHE A 243 6.87 -24.17 -7.94
N ALA A 244 7.70 -25.13 -7.52
CA ALA A 244 8.42 -25.03 -6.25
C ALA A 244 9.34 -23.81 -6.21
N VAL A 245 10.07 -23.53 -7.29
CA VAL A 245 10.89 -22.31 -7.40
C VAL A 245 10.02 -21.04 -7.40
N VAL A 246 8.84 -21.06 -8.02
CA VAL A 246 7.88 -19.94 -7.96
C VAL A 246 7.37 -19.72 -6.52
N VAL A 247 7.15 -20.77 -5.74
CA VAL A 247 6.82 -20.66 -4.30
C VAL A 247 7.97 -20.03 -3.54
N VAL A 248 9.22 -20.41 -3.81
CA VAL A 248 10.42 -19.80 -3.20
C VAL A 248 10.54 -18.31 -3.57
N LEU A 249 10.33 -17.95 -4.84
CA LEU A 249 10.28 -16.56 -5.30
C LEU A 249 9.19 -15.77 -4.58
N THR A 250 8.01 -16.36 -4.41
CA THR A 250 6.88 -15.74 -3.69
C THR A 250 7.22 -15.52 -2.22
N ALA A 251 7.83 -16.52 -1.56
CA ALA A 251 8.29 -16.40 -0.18
C ALA A 251 9.34 -15.29 -0.03
N MET A 252 10.32 -15.23 -0.94
CA MET A 252 11.33 -14.17 -0.95
C MET A 252 10.69 -12.78 -1.16
N GLY A 253 9.74 -12.65 -2.08
CA GLY A 253 8.99 -11.42 -2.31
C GLY A 253 8.19 -10.97 -1.07
N LEU A 254 7.53 -11.90 -0.38
CA LEU A 254 6.80 -11.63 0.86
C LEU A 254 7.75 -11.20 2.00
N LEU A 255 8.92 -11.85 2.12
CA LEU A 255 9.94 -11.48 3.10
C LEU A 255 10.49 -10.07 2.83
N LEU A 256 10.82 -9.76 1.58
CA LEU A 256 11.28 -8.43 1.15
C LEU A 256 10.21 -7.35 1.39
N TYR A 257 8.95 -7.63 1.02
CA TYR A 257 7.82 -6.75 1.29
C TYR A 257 7.64 -6.50 2.80
N GLY A 258 7.71 -7.58 3.59
CA GLY A 258 7.62 -7.54 5.05
C GLY A 258 8.78 -6.76 5.69
N ALA A 259 9.99 -6.88 5.15
CA ALA A 259 11.17 -6.16 5.62
C ALA A 259 11.00 -4.65 5.48
N ILE A 260 10.52 -4.17 4.32
CA ILE A 260 10.17 -2.74 4.17
C ILE A 260 9.01 -2.35 5.09
N GLY A 261 8.02 -3.23 5.27
CA GLY A 261 6.94 -3.02 6.24
C GLY A 261 7.45 -2.80 7.67
N CYS A 262 8.45 -3.56 8.09
CA CYS A 262 9.10 -3.39 9.39
C CYS A 262 9.90 -2.08 9.45
N ALA A 263 10.66 -1.76 8.40
CA ALA A 263 11.40 -0.50 8.30
C ALA A 263 10.46 0.71 8.39
N ASP A 264 9.34 0.71 7.66
CA ASP A 264 8.31 1.76 7.69
C ASP A 264 7.78 1.99 9.11
N ARG A 265 7.49 0.91 9.87
CA ARG A 265 7.01 1.05 11.27
C ARG A 265 8.05 1.65 12.20
N THR A 266 9.33 1.31 12.01
CA THR A 266 10.43 1.83 12.83
C THR A 266 10.71 3.30 12.51
N PHE A 267 10.79 3.65 11.23
CA PHE A 267 11.13 4.99 10.79
C PHE A 267 9.95 5.97 10.80
N VAL A 268 8.71 5.51 10.61
CA VAL A 268 7.48 6.34 10.54
C VAL A 268 6.56 6.04 11.73
N PHE A 269 7.13 6.01 12.93
CA PHE A 269 6.42 5.62 14.15
C PHE A 269 5.25 6.59 14.50
N TRP A 270 5.37 7.87 14.13
CA TRP A 270 4.38 8.92 14.45
C TRP A 270 3.01 8.69 13.81
N ARG A 271 2.95 8.04 12.64
CA ARG A 271 1.67 7.72 11.98
C ARG A 271 0.90 6.60 12.71
N HIS A 272 1.61 5.74 13.42
CA HIS A 272 1.00 4.66 14.21
C HIS A 272 0.54 5.13 15.60
N ALA A 273 1.18 6.17 16.15
CA ALA A 273 0.79 6.79 17.42
C ALA A 273 -0.51 7.62 17.32
N GLY A 274 -0.82 8.16 16.13
CA GLY A 274 -1.99 9.02 15.88
C GLY A 274 -3.36 8.34 15.90
N ARG A 275 -3.46 7.03 16.17
CA ARG A 275 -4.74 6.36 16.49
C ARG A 275 -5.18 6.69 17.92
N LEU A 276 -5.21 7.97 18.28
CA LEU A 276 -5.94 8.40 19.47
C LEU A 276 -7.43 8.05 19.24
N PRO A 277 -8.06 7.29 20.13
CA PRO A 277 -9.43 6.88 19.95
C PRO A 277 -10.33 8.11 19.82
N SER A 278 -11.26 8.06 18.88
CA SER A 278 -12.26 9.06 18.51
C SER A 278 -13.19 9.55 19.64
N ARG A 279 -12.84 9.32 20.91
CA ARG A 279 -13.56 9.75 22.10
C ARG A 279 -13.69 11.28 22.19
N THR A 280 -12.75 12.06 21.65
CA THR A 280 -12.76 13.53 21.77
C THR A 280 -13.86 14.19 20.93
N ARG A 281 -14.27 13.60 19.80
CA ARG A 281 -15.40 14.12 18.98
C ARG A 281 -16.75 14.02 19.70
N SER A 282 -16.92 13.05 20.60
CA SER A 282 -18.15 12.90 21.39
C SER A 282 -18.30 13.97 22.48
N ARG A 283 -17.18 14.48 23.01
CA ARG A 283 -17.17 15.51 24.07
C ARG A 283 -17.50 16.89 23.52
N GLY A 284 -16.96 17.25 22.35
CA GLY A 284 -17.30 18.49 21.65
C GLY A 284 -18.78 18.56 21.24
N ARG A 285 -19.38 17.43 20.86
CA ARG A 285 -20.82 17.35 20.52
C ARG A 285 -21.72 17.58 21.74
N ARG A 286 -21.34 17.09 22.93
CA ARG A 286 -22.08 17.35 24.18
C ARG A 286 -21.96 18.79 24.66
N VAL A 287 -20.78 19.38 24.54
CA VAL A 287 -20.55 20.79 24.92
C VAL A 287 -21.30 21.73 23.98
N ARG A 288 -21.29 21.46 22.67
CA ARG A 288 -22.05 22.24 21.69
C ARG A 288 -23.56 22.14 21.91
N ARG A 289 -24.08 20.97 22.32
CA ARG A 289 -25.50 20.77 22.66
C ARG A 289 -25.93 21.51 23.93
N ARG A 290 -25.02 21.67 24.91
CA ARG A 290 -25.26 22.46 26.13
C ARG A 290 -25.18 23.96 25.88
N LEU A 291 -24.33 24.41 24.97
CA LEU A 291 -24.18 25.83 24.63
C LEU A 291 -25.22 26.33 23.62
N SER A 292 -25.83 25.44 22.83
CA SER A 292 -26.82 25.81 21.82
C SER A 292 -28.23 26.03 22.36
N GLY A 293 -28.44 26.03 23.70
CA GLY A 293 -29.71 26.35 24.34
C GLY A 293 -30.91 25.70 23.63
N ASP A 294 -31.06 24.38 23.77
CA ASP A 294 -32.15 23.64 23.14
C ASP A 294 -33.50 24.21 23.64
N PRO A 295 -34.37 24.78 22.77
CA PRO A 295 -35.65 25.36 23.19
C PRO A 295 -36.58 24.36 23.90
N ALA A 296 -36.32 23.06 23.73
CA ALA A 296 -37.09 21.98 24.31
C ALA A 296 -37.06 21.93 25.86
N GLU A 297 -36.08 22.55 26.52
CA GLU A 297 -36.00 22.56 27.99
C GLU A 297 -36.90 23.65 28.62
N HIS A 298 -37.26 24.70 27.85
CA HIS A 298 -38.14 25.78 28.31
C HIS A 298 -39.64 25.42 28.27
N ASP A 299 -40.04 24.40 27.50
CA ASP A 299 -41.46 24.03 27.34
C ASP A 299 -41.96 23.06 28.44
N ALA A 300 -41.04 22.25 28.98
CA ALA A 300 -41.33 21.36 30.11
C ALA A 300 -41.60 22.13 31.42
N THR A 301 -40.93 23.28 31.62
CA THR A 301 -41.15 24.14 32.79
C THR A 301 -42.41 24.99 32.69
N ARG A 302 -42.88 25.30 31.48
CA ARG A 302 -44.15 26.04 31.28
C ARG A 302 -45.40 25.17 31.43
N THR A 303 -45.32 23.91 31.01
CA THR A 303 -46.47 22.98 31.10
C THR A 303 -46.75 22.54 32.55
N ALA A 304 -45.74 22.48 33.41
CA ALA A 304 -45.93 22.18 34.84
C ALA A 304 -46.57 23.34 35.64
N ALA A 305 -46.52 24.57 35.14
CA ALA A 305 -47.03 25.75 35.84
C ALA A 305 -48.52 26.06 35.56
N SER A 306 -49.14 25.45 34.53
CA SER A 306 -50.55 25.71 34.17
C SER A 306 -51.56 24.73 34.79
N ALA A 307 -51.12 23.71 35.53
CA ALA A 307 -51.98 22.73 36.18
C ALA A 307 -52.30 23.09 37.65
N ARG A 308 -52.72 24.34 37.92
CA ARG A 308 -53.39 24.70 39.18
C ARG A 308 -54.90 24.86 38.92
N PRO A 309 -55.77 23.97 39.42
CA PRO A 309 -57.19 24.21 39.37
C PRO A 309 -57.58 25.22 40.47
N ALA A 310 -58.23 26.30 40.05
CA ALA A 310 -58.98 27.21 40.89
C ALA A 310 -60.47 26.93 40.68
N ALA A 311 -61.19 26.58 41.75
CA ALA A 311 -62.65 26.64 41.90
C ALA A 311 -62.96 26.28 43.37
N SER A 312 -63.21 27.27 44.23
CA SER A 312 -64.55 27.77 44.64
C SER A 312 -65.26 26.79 45.59
N GLU A 313 -65.23 27.06 46.89
CA GLU A 313 -66.35 27.68 47.62
C GLU A 313 -67.66 26.88 47.53
N GLU A 314 -67.99 26.15 48.61
CA GLU A 314 -69.37 26.16 49.10
C GLU A 314 -69.42 25.96 50.62
N ARG A 315 -70.42 26.59 51.22
CA ARG A 315 -70.53 27.08 52.59
C ARG A 315 -70.96 26.01 53.62
N THR A 316 -70.56 26.32 54.86
CA THR A 316 -71.03 25.97 56.22
C THR A 316 -72.54 25.75 56.42
N PRO A 317 -73.02 25.26 57.59
CA PRO A 317 -72.30 25.05 58.87
C PRO A 317 -72.30 23.61 59.42
#